data_AF-A0A958FB59-F1
#
_entry.id   AF-A0A958FB59-F1
#
_cell.length_a   1.000
_cell.length_b   1.000
_cell.length_c   1.000
_cell.angle_alpha   90.00
_cell.angle_beta   90.00
_cell.angle_gamma   90.00
#
_symmetry.space_group_name_H-M   'P 1'
#
loop_
_entity.id
_entity.type
_entity.pdbx_description
1 polymer ?
#
loop_
_entity_poly.entity_id
_entity_poly.type
_entity_poly.pdbx_seq_one_letter_code
_entity_poly.pdbx_strand_id
1 'polypeptide(L)'
;QEGADFFRERYAGSEYLGDALRTADYKLSSFDSNNFGFSLSYLFRGLAQKHPDLQFLENTSIEGRYFRYFNTLDFSANIFQLNINFGL
;
A
#
# COMPACT_ATOMS: atom_id res chain seq x y z
N GLN A 1 -3.25 16.52 21.64
CA GLN A 1 -1.96 15.80 21.59
C GLN A 1 -2.29 14.32 21.66
N GLU A 2 -2.49 13.68 20.50
CA GLU A 2 -2.52 12.21 20.44
C GLU A 2 -1.06 11.76 20.41
N GLY A 3 -0.53 11.44 21.59
CA GLY A 3 0.77 10.80 21.70
C GLY A 3 0.68 9.43 21.04
N ALA A 4 1.72 9.06 20.27
CA ALA A 4 1.78 7.77 19.63
C ALA A 4 1.68 6.64 20.67
N ASP A 5 0.76 5.71 20.44
CA ASP A 5 0.53 4.52 21.26
C ASP A 5 1.71 3.55 21.09
N PHE A 6 2.78 3.78 21.84
CA PHE A 6 4.02 2.99 21.74
C PHE A 6 3.96 1.67 22.52
N PHE A 7 3.02 1.50 23.45
CA PHE A 7 2.89 0.27 24.23
C PHE A 7 1.57 -0.46 23.95
N ARG A 8 1.64 -1.77 23.66
CA ARG A 8 0.48 -2.66 23.61
C ARG A 8 0.67 -3.81 24.60
N GLU A 9 -0.29 -4.00 25.49
CA GLU A 9 -0.26 -5.03 26.56
C GLU A 9 0.01 -6.44 26.02
N ARG A 10 -0.45 -6.74 24.80
CA ARG A 10 -0.18 -8.02 24.12
C ARG A 10 1.30 -8.34 23.93
N TYR A 11 2.19 -7.33 23.87
CA TYR A 11 3.62 -7.55 23.71
C TYR A 11 4.29 -8.15 24.96
N ALA A 12 3.60 -8.15 26.10
CA ALA A 12 4.04 -8.81 27.33
C ALA A 12 3.58 -10.28 27.43
N GLY A 13 2.81 -10.78 26.45
CA GLY A 13 2.33 -12.17 26.42
C GLY A 13 3.45 -13.19 26.25
N SER A 14 3.35 -14.34 26.92
CA SER A 14 4.34 -15.43 26.87
C SER A 14 4.62 -15.95 25.45
N GLU A 15 3.65 -15.82 24.55
CA GLU A 15 3.75 -16.14 23.13
C GLU A 15 4.76 -15.26 22.36
N TYR A 16 5.06 -14.05 22.84
CA TYR A 16 6.06 -13.13 22.27
C TYR A 16 7.40 -13.17 23.02
N LEU A 17 7.48 -13.89 24.14
CA LEU A 17 8.68 -14.01 24.98
C LEU A 17 9.55 -15.22 24.62
N GLY A 18 9.10 -16.10 23.71
CA GLY A 18 9.80 -17.33 23.33
C GLY A 18 11.16 -17.11 22.65
N ASP A 19 11.34 -15.98 21.95
CA ASP A 19 12.55 -15.66 21.16
C ASP A 19 13.01 -14.18 21.27
N ALA A 20 12.47 -13.39 22.22
CA ALA A 20 12.62 -11.93 22.19
C ALA A 20 13.73 -11.37 23.10
N LEU A 21 14.68 -10.66 22.48
CA LEU A 21 15.55 -9.68 23.15
C LEU A 21 14.71 -8.49 23.64
N ARG A 22 14.90 -8.05 24.89
CA ARG A 22 14.11 -6.96 25.49
C ARG A 22 14.72 -5.59 25.16
N THR A 23 14.01 -4.79 24.36
CA THR A 23 14.14 -3.33 24.37
C THR A 23 12.75 -2.71 24.47
N ALA A 24 12.63 -1.62 25.21
CA ALA A 24 11.46 -1.29 26.03
C ALA A 24 10.13 -1.01 25.31
N ASP A 25 10.07 -0.91 23.98
CA ASP A 25 8.86 -0.45 23.29
C ASP A 25 8.62 -1.13 21.93
N TYR A 26 9.38 -2.18 21.59
CA TYR A 26 9.35 -2.79 20.25
C TYR A 26 9.28 -4.31 20.27
N LYS A 27 8.52 -4.86 19.32
CA LYS A 27 8.55 -6.29 19.00
C LYS A 27 9.89 -6.61 18.34
N LEU A 28 10.74 -7.40 19.01
CA LEU A 28 12.00 -7.89 18.45
C LEU A 28 11.77 -9.30 17.90
N SER A 29 11.44 -9.36 16.61
CA SER A 29 11.28 -10.59 15.84
C SER A 29 12.00 -10.46 14.50
N SER A 30 12.18 -11.58 13.78
CA SER A 30 12.56 -11.53 12.36
C SER A 30 11.65 -10.56 11.60
N PHE A 31 12.27 -9.70 10.78
CA PHE A 31 11.53 -8.74 9.96
C PHE A 31 11.16 -9.39 8.64
N ASP A 32 9.88 -9.68 8.45
CA ASP A 32 9.33 -10.09 7.17
C ASP A 32 8.24 -9.10 6.76
N SER A 33 8.29 -8.67 5.50
CA SER A 33 7.32 -7.76 4.91
C SER A 33 6.69 -8.38 3.69
N ASN A 34 5.37 -8.21 3.56
CA ASN A 34 4.59 -8.73 2.47
C ASN A 34 3.76 -7.60 1.85
N ASN A 35 3.54 -7.72 0.55
CA ASN A 35 2.61 -6.87 -0.18
C ASN A 35 1.65 -7.73 -1.01
N PHE A 36 0.38 -7.33 -1.04
CA PHE A 36 -0.55 -7.82 -2.05
C PHE A 36 -1.38 -6.65 -2.57
N GLY A 37 -1.91 -6.78 -3.77
CA GLY A 37 -2.69 -5.71 -4.36
C GLY A 37 -3.15 -6.03 -5.77
N PHE A 38 -3.86 -5.08 -6.35
CA PHE A 38 -4.32 -5.13 -7.72
C PHE A 38 -4.16 -3.78 -8.39
N SER A 39 -4.01 -3.79 -9.71
CA SER A 39 -3.97 -2.61 -10.56
C SER A 39 -5.04 -2.73 -11.62
N LEU A 40 -5.80 -1.65 -11.82
CA LEU A 40 -6.75 -1.50 -12.91
C LEU A 40 -6.28 -0.37 -13.80
N SER A 41 -6.08 -0.65 -15.09
CA SER A 41 -5.66 0.34 -16.08
C SER A 41 -6.72 0.44 -17.18
N TYR A 42 -7.07 1.66 -17.56
CA TYR A 42 -7.97 1.95 -18.67
C TYR A 42 -7.27 2.86 -19.69
N LEU A 43 -7.29 2.42 -20.95
CA LEU A 43 -6.68 3.11 -22.09
C LEU A 43 -7.76 3.85 -22.88
N PHE A 44 -7.57 5.15 -23.10
CA PHE A 44 -8.56 5.99 -23.80
C PHE A 44 -8.53 5.86 -25.34
N ARG A 45 -7.63 5.05 -25.90
CA ARG A 45 -7.47 4.84 -27.35
C ARG A 45 -8.79 4.53 -28.08
N GLY A 46 -9.61 3.64 -27.52
CA GLY A 46 -10.90 3.26 -28.14
C GLY A 46 -11.93 4.39 -28.13
N LEU A 47 -11.86 5.30 -27.16
CA LEU A 47 -12.71 6.49 -27.09
C LEU A 47 -12.24 7.52 -28.11
N ALA A 48 -10.93 7.79 -28.18
CA ALA A 48 -10.33 8.72 -29.14
C ALA A 48 -10.60 8.31 -30.60
N GLN A 49 -10.56 7.02 -30.91
CA GLN A 49 -10.86 6.51 -32.26
C GLN A 49 -12.31 6.75 -32.71
N LYS A 50 -13.26 6.80 -31.76
CA LYS A 50 -14.69 7.01 -32.04
C LYS A 50 -15.07 8.49 -32.08
N HIS A 51 -14.24 9.36 -31.50
CA HIS A 51 -14.51 10.77 -31.28
C HIS A 51 -13.28 11.60 -31.71
N PRO A 52 -13.25 12.11 -32.95
CA PRO A 52 -12.10 12.86 -33.48
C PRO A 52 -11.72 14.10 -32.67
N ASP A 53 -12.69 14.70 -31.97
CA ASP A 53 -12.52 15.80 -31.02
C ASP A 53 -11.71 15.41 -29.77
N LEU A 54 -11.61 14.11 -29.46
CA LEU A 54 -10.89 13.56 -28.31
C LEU A 54 -9.56 12.90 -28.69
N GLN A 55 -9.01 13.19 -29.88
CA GLN A 55 -7.77 12.57 -30.35
C GLN A 55 -6.58 12.80 -29.40
N PHE A 56 -6.55 13.91 -28.66
CA PHE A 56 -5.54 14.20 -27.63
C PHE A 56 -5.51 13.17 -26.48
N LEU A 57 -6.55 12.34 -26.33
CA LEU A 57 -6.61 11.27 -25.35
C LEU A 57 -6.07 9.92 -25.86
N GLU A 58 -5.63 9.82 -27.11
CA GLU A 58 -5.26 8.54 -27.74
C GLU A 58 -4.21 7.74 -26.95
N ASN A 59 -3.25 8.45 -26.36
CA ASN A 59 -2.19 7.87 -25.53
C ASN A 59 -2.39 8.14 -24.03
N THR A 60 -3.56 8.66 -23.65
CA THR A 60 -3.90 8.88 -22.26
C THR A 60 -4.36 7.57 -21.63
N SER A 61 -3.98 7.37 -20.38
CA SER A 61 -4.47 6.26 -19.55
C SER A 61 -4.79 6.73 -18.15
N ILE A 62 -5.77 6.09 -17.54
CA ILE A 62 -6.02 6.19 -16.10
C ILE A 62 -5.72 4.85 -15.46
N GLU A 63 -5.08 4.88 -14.31
CA GLU A 63 -4.73 3.69 -13.56
C GLU A 63 -5.06 3.89 -12.09
N GLY A 64 -5.82 2.94 -11.54
CA GLY A 64 -6.07 2.82 -10.11
C GLY A 64 -5.32 1.63 -9.55
N ARG A 65 -4.55 1.85 -8.50
CA ARG A 65 -3.85 0.78 -7.78
C ARG A 65 -4.27 0.74 -6.33
N TYR A 66 -4.46 -0.47 -5.83
CA TYR A 66 -4.59 -0.75 -4.41
C TYR A 66 -3.49 -1.71 -4.00
N PHE A 67 -2.78 -1.36 -2.92
CA PHE A 67 -1.82 -2.26 -2.29
C PHE A 67 -2.00 -2.25 -0.78
N ARG A 68 -1.90 -3.42 -0.19
CA ARG A 68 -1.79 -3.60 1.25
C ARG A 68 -0.38 -4.03 1.59
N TYR A 69 0.27 -3.23 2.41
CA TYR A 69 1.55 -3.55 3.05
C TYR A 69 1.28 -4.08 4.46
N PHE A 70 2.00 -5.13 4.87
CA PHE A 70 1.99 -5.60 6.24
C PHE A 70 3.32 -6.29 6.57
N ASN A 71 3.72 -6.22 7.84
CA ASN A 71 4.95 -6.84 8.31
C ASN A 71 4.76 -7.55 9.65
N THR A 72 5.79 -8.28 10.06
CA THR A 72 5.84 -9.03 11.33
C THR A 72 5.82 -8.13 12.57
N LEU A 73 6.05 -6.82 12.42
CA LEU A 73 6.04 -5.82 13.49
C LEU A 73 4.66 -5.18 13.69
N ASP A 74 3.60 -5.84 13.21
CA ASP A 74 2.20 -5.42 13.29
C ASP A 74 1.90 -4.06 12.64
N PHE A 75 2.81 -3.56 11.81
CA PHE A 75 2.53 -2.43 10.95
C PHE A 75 1.80 -2.90 9.70
N SER A 76 0.72 -2.21 9.36
CA SER A 76 0.05 -2.40 8.08
C SER A 76 -0.46 -1.08 7.54
N ALA A 77 -0.47 -0.96 6.21
CA ALA A 77 -0.93 0.22 5.51
C ALA A 77 -1.75 -0.18 4.28
N ASN A 78 -2.87 0.52 4.07
CA ASN A 78 -3.63 0.47 2.83
C ASN A 78 -3.21 1.67 1.99
N ILE A 79 -2.77 1.41 0.76
CA ILE A 79 -2.29 2.43 -0.16
C ILE A 79 -3.21 2.42 -1.37
N PHE A 80 -3.80 3.58 -1.67
CA PHE A 80 -4.58 3.83 -2.86
C PHE A 80 -3.84 4.85 -3.72
N GLN A 81 -3.62 4.51 -4.99
CA GLN A 81 -2.94 5.40 -5.93
C GLN A 81 -3.79 5.54 -7.18
N LEU A 82 -4.00 6.78 -7.62
CA LEU A 82 -4.65 7.12 -8.88
C LEU A 82 -3.63 7.85 -9.74
N ASN A 83 -3.33 7.31 -10.91
CA ASN A 83 -2.44 7.91 -11.89
C ASN A 83 -3.23 8.27 -13.14
N ILE A 84 -2.94 9.44 -13.69
CA ILE A 84 -3.36 9.81 -15.04
C ILE A 84 -2.08 10.05 -15.83
N ASN A 85 -1.86 9.22 -16.85
CA ASN A 85 -0.71 9.36 -17.72
C ASN A 85 -1.17 9.99 -19.02
N PHE A 86 -0.63 11.18 -19.34
CA PHE A 86 -0.83 11.83 -20.63
C PHE A 86 0.31 11.42 -21.55
N GLY A 87 0.00 10.75 -22.65
CA GLY A 87 0.97 10.57 -23.72
C GLY A 87 0.98 11.82 -24.59
N LEU A 88 2.00 12.66 -24.40
CA LEU A 88 2.36 13.74 -25.32
C LEU A 88 3.05 13.17 -26.56
#